data_AF-A0A350PLS8-F1
#
_entry.id   AF-A0A350PLS8-F1
#
_cell.length_a   1.000
_cell.length_b   1.000
_cell.length_c   1.000
_cell.angle_alpha   90.00
_cell.angle_beta   90.00
_cell.angle_gamma   90.00
#
_symmetry.space_group_name_H-M   'P 1'
#
loop_
_entity.id
_entity.type
_entity.pdbx_description
1 polymer ?
#
loop_
_entity_poly.entity_id
_entity_poly.type
_entity_poly.pdbx_seq_one_letter_code
_entity_poly.pdbx_strand_id
1 'polypeptide(L)'
;MKKHRMANNELTTMLRTMVVKINGNSDRAMINSFVENMPARDARHLRINYTKAVPNVELNTDFDCGNCGHSADMEVPLNAGFFWPDA
;
A
#
# COMPACT_ATOMS: atom_id res chain seq x y z
N MET A 1 12.96 -6.20 -33.58
CA MET A 1 11.66 -6.23 -32.87
C MET A 1 11.46 -4.91 -32.15
N LYS A 2 10.53 -4.06 -32.61
CA LYS A 2 10.22 -2.79 -31.92
C LYS A 2 9.46 -3.13 -30.64
N LYS A 3 10.14 -3.04 -29.49
CA LYS A 3 9.51 -3.18 -28.18
C LYS A 3 8.52 -2.02 -28.03
N HIS A 4 7.23 -2.28 -28.22
CA HIS A 4 6.18 -1.33 -27.89
C HIS A 4 6.37 -0.95 -26.42
N ARG A 5 6.50 0.35 -26.16
CA ARG A 5 6.67 0.92 -24.82
C ARG A 5 5.35 0.69 -24.08
N MET A 6 5.17 -0.50 -23.50
CA MET A 6 4.00 -0.82 -22.69
C MET A 6 3.95 0.21 -21.57
N ALA A 7 2.83 0.92 -21.45
CA ALA A 7 2.59 1.81 -20.33
C ALA A 7 2.81 0.98 -19.05
N ASN A 8 3.65 1.46 -18.14
CA ASN A 8 3.85 0.79 -16.85
C ASN A 8 2.49 0.77 -16.14
N ASN A 9 1.85 -0.40 -16.11
CA ASN A 9 0.60 -0.58 -15.40
C ASN A 9 0.93 -0.84 -13.93
N GLU A 10 1.04 0.25 -13.17
CA GLU A 10 1.40 0.22 -11.74
C GLU A 10 0.48 -0.70 -10.92
N LEU A 11 -0.81 -0.75 -11.26
CA LEU A 11 -1.77 -1.64 -10.60
C LEU A 11 -1.43 -3.11 -10.85
N THR A 12 -1.05 -3.46 -12.08
CA THR A 12 -0.66 -4.85 -12.43
C THR A 12 0.66 -5.21 -11.78
N THR A 13 1.61 -4.26 -11.69
CA THR A 13 2.85 -4.44 -10.94
C THR A 13 2.59 -4.69 -9.46
N MET A 14 1.69 -3.91 -8.84
CA MET A 14 1.28 -4.09 -7.45
C MET A 14 0.60 -5.45 -7.23
N LEU A 15 -0.26 -5.90 -8.13
CA LEU A 15 -0.89 -7.22 -8.02
C LEU A 15 0.14 -8.36 -8.09
N ARG A 16 1.18 -8.24 -8.94
CA ARG A 16 2.28 -9.23 -9.00
C ARG A 16 3.08 -9.28 -7.71
N THR A 17 3.27 -8.17 -7.01
CA THR A 17 4.01 -8.16 -5.75
C THR A 17 3.19 -8.70 -4.58
N MET A 18 1.85 -8.60 -4.64
CA MET A 18 0.95 -9.19 -3.64
C MET A 18 0.87 -10.72 -3.72
N VAL A 19 0.89 -11.29 -4.93
CA VAL A 19 0.66 -12.73 -5.14
C VAL A 19 1.94 -13.54 -4.97
N VAL A 20 2.01 -14.35 -3.91
CA VAL A 20 3.17 -15.21 -3.61
C VAL A 20 3.08 -16.59 -4.26
N LYS A 21 1.87 -17.16 -4.37
CA LYS A 21 1.63 -18.53 -4.82
C LYS A 21 0.23 -18.69 -5.42
N ILE A 22 0.11 -19.48 -6.47
CA ILE A 22 -1.17 -19.84 -7.10
C ILE A 22 -1.26 -21.35 -7.17
N ASN A 23 -2.30 -21.94 -6.57
CA ASN A 23 -2.52 -23.40 -6.56
C ASN A 23 -1.28 -24.22 -6.16
N GLY A 24 -0.49 -23.72 -5.21
CA GLY A 24 0.70 -24.43 -4.76
C GLY A 24 1.94 -24.24 -5.65
N ASN A 25 1.89 -23.39 -6.68
CA ASN A 25 3.04 -23.03 -7.50
C ASN A 25 3.45 -21.56 -7.26
N SER A 26 4.74 -21.33 -7.03
CA SER A 26 5.35 -20.01 -6.80
C SER A 26 6.22 -19.53 -7.98
N ASP A 27 6.11 -20.20 -9.14
CA ASP A 27 6.78 -19.79 -10.36
C ASP A 27 6.33 -18.40 -10.80
N ARG A 28 7.31 -17.52 -11.04
CA ARG A 28 7.05 -16.11 -11.39
C ARG A 28 6.40 -15.98 -12.76
N ALA A 29 6.71 -16.85 -13.72
CA ALA A 29 6.09 -16.80 -15.04
C ALA A 29 4.60 -17.14 -14.95
N MET A 30 4.24 -18.16 -14.18
CA MET A 30 2.84 -18.49 -13.89
C MET A 30 2.10 -17.34 -13.19
N ILE A 31 2.69 -16.74 -12.14
CA ILE A 31 2.07 -15.61 -11.43
C ILE A 31 1.86 -14.42 -12.37
N ASN A 32 2.85 -14.10 -13.19
CA ASN A 32 2.76 -13.03 -14.18
C ASN A 32 1.64 -13.27 -15.19
N SER A 33 1.54 -14.49 -15.72
CA SER A 33 0.49 -14.86 -16.68
C SER A 33 -0.91 -14.80 -16.06
N PHE A 34 -1.05 -15.24 -14.80
CA PHE A 34 -2.32 -15.17 -14.09
C PHE A 34 -2.75 -13.73 -13.84
N VAL A 35 -1.85 -12.87 -13.36
CA VAL A 35 -2.18 -11.46 -13.07
C VAL A 35 -2.62 -10.69 -14.31
N GLU A 36 -2.03 -10.97 -15.48
CA GLU A 36 -2.44 -10.37 -16.77
C GLU A 36 -3.86 -10.80 -17.20
N ASN A 37 -4.27 -12.01 -16.83
CA ASN A 37 -5.57 -12.58 -17.20
C ASN A 37 -6.57 -12.62 -16.03
N MET A 38 -6.26 -11.91 -14.93
CA MET A 38 -7.03 -11.97 -13.69
C MET A 38 -8.41 -11.34 -13.88
N PRO A 39 -9.50 -12.02 -13.48
CA PRO A 39 -10.83 -11.41 -13.49
C PRO A 39 -10.87 -10.14 -12.64
N ALA A 40 -11.57 -9.11 -13.12
CA ALA A 40 -11.67 -7.82 -12.41
C ALA A 40 -12.20 -7.95 -10.97
N ARG A 41 -13.07 -8.94 -10.72
CA ARG A 41 -13.61 -9.24 -9.39
C ARG A 41 -12.52 -9.68 -8.41
N ASP A 42 -11.59 -10.53 -8.86
CA ASP A 42 -10.51 -11.06 -8.02
C ASP A 42 -9.46 -9.99 -7.76
N ALA A 43 -9.11 -9.20 -8.78
CA ALA A 43 -8.25 -8.04 -8.62
C ALA A 43 -8.81 -7.05 -7.58
N ARG A 44 -10.12 -6.77 -7.64
CA ARG A 44 -10.80 -5.93 -6.66
C ARG A 44 -10.78 -6.56 -5.26
N HIS A 45 -11.08 -7.85 -5.16
CA HIS A 45 -11.10 -8.56 -3.88
C HIS A 45 -9.71 -8.55 -3.22
N LEU A 46 -8.65 -8.85 -3.98
CA LEU A 46 -7.28 -8.84 -3.48
C LEU A 46 -6.89 -7.44 -2.97
N ARG A 47 -7.19 -6.39 -3.74
CA ARG A 47 -6.91 -5.00 -3.32
C ARG A 47 -7.60 -4.62 -2.01
N ILE A 48 -8.89 -4.92 -1.87
CA ILE A 48 -9.66 -4.57 -0.67
C ILE A 48 -9.09 -5.25 0.57
N ASN A 49 -8.76 -6.55 0.47
CA ASN A 49 -8.20 -7.27 1.61
C ASN A 49 -6.77 -6.82 1.91
N TYR A 50 -5.98 -6.55 0.88
CA TYR A 50 -4.63 -6.03 1.06
C TYR A 50 -4.63 -4.69 1.80
N THR A 51 -5.52 -3.76 1.47
CA THR A 51 -5.64 -2.47 2.18
C THR A 51 -5.97 -2.64 3.67
N LYS A 52 -6.69 -3.71 4.05
CA LYS A 52 -7.00 -4.00 5.46
C LYS A 52 -5.85 -4.67 6.20
N ALA A 53 -4.98 -5.36 5.49
CA ALA A 53 -3.88 -6.14 6.05
C ALA A 53 -2.55 -5.39 6.06
N VAL A 54 -2.38 -4.42 5.15
CA VAL A 54 -1.14 -3.65 5.05
C VAL A 54 -1.01 -2.74 6.28
N PRO A 55 0.13 -2.78 7.00
CA PRO A 55 0.37 -1.80 8.04
C PRO A 55 0.43 -0.42 7.37
N ASN A 56 -0.38 0.50 7.87
CA ASN A 56 -0.39 1.89 7.43
C ASN A 56 -0.02 2.80 8.61
N VAL A 57 0.50 3.98 8.31
CA VAL A 57 0.78 5.00 9.33
C VAL A 57 -0.48 5.83 9.52
N GLU A 58 -0.98 5.87 10.76
CA GLU A 58 -2.01 6.81 11.18
C GLU A 58 -1.33 8.07 11.70
N LEU A 59 -1.65 9.22 11.11
CA LEU A 59 -1.08 10.54 11.48
C LEU A 59 -1.93 11.27 12.52
N ASN A 60 -2.78 10.54 13.23
CA ASN A 60 -3.55 11.06 14.34
C ASN A 60 -2.87 10.63 15.63
N THR A 61 -2.64 11.58 16.52
CA THR A 61 -2.04 11.31 17.82
C THR A 61 -2.92 11.88 18.92
N ASP A 62 -3.06 11.12 20.00
CA ASP A 62 -3.68 11.58 21.23
C ASP A 62 -2.78 12.67 21.85
N PHE A 63 -3.24 13.91 21.85
CA PHE A 63 -2.56 15.02 22.49
C PHE A 63 -3.11 15.23 23.88
N ASP A 64 -2.26 15.07 24.90
CA ASP A 64 -2.56 15.38 26.28
C ASP A 64 -1.86 16.67 26.73
N CYS A 65 -2.65 17.69 27.05
CA CYS A 65 -2.11 18.93 27.60
C CYS A 65 -1.78 18.76 29.09
N GLY A 66 -0.50 18.64 29.42
CA GLY A 66 -0.02 18.51 30.80
C GLY A 66 -0.31 19.71 31.73
N ASN A 67 -0.77 20.85 31.21
CA ASN A 67 -1.06 22.05 32.00
C ASN A 67 -2.54 22.23 32.34
N CYS A 68 -3.47 21.79 31.47
CA CYS A 68 -4.91 21.96 31.69
C CYS A 68 -5.71 20.65 31.68
N GLY A 69 -5.07 19.51 31.42
CA GLY A 69 -5.71 18.19 31.42
C GLY A 69 -6.65 17.96 30.23
N HIS A 70 -6.54 18.76 29.17
CA HIS A 70 -7.31 18.57 27.95
C HIS A 70 -6.66 17.51 27.06
N SER A 71 -7.45 16.53 26.64
CA SER A 71 -7.06 15.49 25.68
C SER A 71 -7.82 15.70 24.37
N ALA A 72 -7.12 15.65 23.24
CA ALA A 72 -7.71 15.76 21.91
C ALA A 72 -6.95 14.95 20.86
N ASP A 73 -7.67 14.38 19.90
CA ASP A 73 -7.06 13.75 18.73
C ASP A 73 -6.57 14.87 17.79
N MET A 74 -5.25 14.97 17.63
CA MET A 74 -4.63 15.99 16.80
C MET A 74 -3.93 15.35 15.60
N GLU A 75 -4.11 15.95 14.43
CA GLU A 75 -3.39 15.58 13.21
C GLU A 75 -1.94 16.05 13.31
N VAL A 76 -0.99 15.17 13.02
CA VAL A 76 0.44 15.47 13.04
C VAL A 76 0.77 16.43 11.89
N PRO A 77 1.27 17.65 12.18
CA PRO A 77 1.59 18.61 11.14
C PRO A 77 2.89 18.22 10.42
N LEU A 78 2.80 17.94 9.11
CA LEU A 78 3.93 17.60 8.24
C LEU A 78 4.72 18.85 7.80
N ASN A 79 5.28 19.59 8.76
CA ASN A 79 6.11 20.78 8.51
C ASN A 79 7.62 20.46 8.51
N ALA A 80 8.49 21.46 8.30
CA ALA A 80 9.94 21.23 8.25
C ALA A 80 10.50 20.59 9.54
N GLY A 81 9.95 20.96 10.71
CA GLY A 81 10.34 20.39 12.00
C GLY A 81 9.93 18.94 12.18
N PHE A 82 8.90 18.47 11.46
CA PHE A 82 8.56 17.04 11.43
C PHE A 82 9.67 16.20 10.77
N PHE A 83 10.26 16.70 9.67
CA PHE A 83 11.30 15.96 8.93
C PHE A 83 12.72 16.18 9.47
N TRP A 84 12.97 17.31 10.14
CA TRP A 84 14.25 17.66 10.78
C TRP A 84 14.04 18.08 12.24
N PRO A 85 13.77 17.14 13.16
CA PRO A 85 13.52 17.44 14.57
C PRO A 85 14.75 17.96 15.33
N ASP A 86 15.95 17.78 14.78
CA ASP A 86 17.23 18.18 15.40
C ASP A 86 17.78 19.53 14.89
N ALA A 87 17.03 20.24 14.02
CA ALA A 87 17.45 21.53 13.45
C ALA A 87 17.24 22.72 14.41
#